data_AF-A0A820SEU5-F1
#
_entry.id   AF-A0A820SEU5-F1
#
_cell.length_a   1.000
_cell.length_b   1.000
_cell.length_c   1.000
_cell.angle_alpha   90.00
_cell.angle_beta   90.00
_cell.angle_gamma   90.00
#
_symmetry.space_group_name_H-M   'P 1'
#
loop_
_entity.id
_entity.type
_entity.pdbx_description
1 polymer ?
#
loop_
_entity_poly.entity_id
_entity_poly.type
_entity_poly.pdbx_seq_one_letter_code
_entity_poly.pdbx_strand_id
1 'polypeptide(L)'
;EHEFSRNFRIPIEAGQHKDSSAGDVAYMRRRAYALNQRLINVLHRRDFDVLRSFLPPKFEYAVKIKCTPLQQELYRTYLLIQKY
;
A
#
# COMPACT_ATOMS: atom_id res chain seq x y z
N GLU A 1 22.89 -1.15 9.08
CA GLU A 1 21.98 -1.11 7.90
C GLU A 1 21.83 -2.45 7.18
N HIS A 2 22.92 -3.13 6.81
CA HIS A 2 22.86 -4.39 6.06
C HIS A 2 22.01 -5.49 6.73
N GLU A 3 22.04 -5.59 8.05
CA GLU A 3 21.24 -6.57 8.78
C GLU A 3 19.74 -6.27 8.67
N PHE A 4 19.34 -5.01 8.88
CA PHE A 4 17.95 -4.57 8.72
C PHE A 4 17.46 -4.81 7.29
N SER A 5 18.27 -4.47 6.29
CA SER A 5 17.89 -4.64 4.88
C SER A 5 17.66 -6.11 4.53
N ARG A 6 18.58 -7.00 4.95
CA ARG A 6 18.43 -8.45 4.73
C ARG A 6 17.26 -9.03 5.50
N ASN A 7 17.02 -8.54 6.71
CA ASN A 7 15.98 -9.05 7.57
C ASN A 7 14.58 -8.53 7.22
N PHE A 8 14.44 -7.30 6.73
CA PHE A 8 13.13 -6.67 6.59
C PHE A 8 12.94 -6.10 5.19
N ARG A 9 13.76 -5.13 4.79
CA ARG A 9 13.55 -4.40 3.53
C ARG A 9 13.46 -5.34 2.32
N ILE A 10 14.49 -6.14 2.07
CA ILE A 10 14.58 -7.00 0.89
C ILE A 10 13.46 -8.05 0.87
N PRO A 11 13.21 -8.83 1.95
CA PRO A 11 12.08 -9.75 2.01
C PRO A 11 10.71 -9.10 1.83
N ILE A 12 10.53 -7.89 2.36
CA ILE A 12 9.24 -7.20 2.30
C ILE A 12 9.00 -6.68 0.90
N GLU A 13 9.96 -5.98 0.31
CA GLU A 13 9.88 -5.48 -1.07
C GLU A 13 9.65 -6.63 -2.06
N ALA A 14 10.34 -7.77 -1.89
CA ALA A 14 10.20 -8.92 -2.77
C ALA A 14 8.78 -9.49 -2.85
N GLY A 15 7.99 -9.44 -1.76
CA GLY A 15 6.61 -9.94 -1.71
C GLY A 15 5.52 -8.90 -2.03
N GLN A 16 5.89 -7.65 -2.33
CA GLN A 16 4.95 -6.55 -2.59
C GLN A 16 4.53 -6.44 -4.06
N HIS A 17 5.24 -7.10 -4.97
CA HIS A 17 4.99 -6.98 -6.40
C HIS A 17 3.82 -7.87 -6.82
N LYS A 18 3.12 -7.45 -7.89
CA LYS A 18 1.93 -8.16 -8.38
C LYS A 18 2.26 -9.58 -8.90
N ASP A 19 3.49 -9.77 -9.35
CA ASP A 19 4.09 -10.99 -9.88
C ASP A 19 4.88 -11.79 -8.84
N SER A 20 4.91 -11.33 -7.58
CA SER A 20 5.54 -12.08 -6.48
C SER A 20 4.91 -13.46 -6.31
N SER A 21 5.74 -14.46 -6.01
CA SER A 21 5.24 -15.81 -5.74
C SER A 21 4.44 -15.85 -4.44
N ALA A 22 3.57 -16.86 -4.28
CA ALA A 22 2.85 -17.06 -3.03
C ALA A 22 3.81 -17.26 -1.82
N GLY A 23 4.99 -17.84 -2.07
CA GLY A 23 6.06 -17.98 -1.08
C GLY A 23 6.63 -16.64 -0.63
N ASP A 24 6.91 -15.74 -1.57
CA ASP A 24 7.43 -14.40 -1.31
C ASP A 24 6.43 -13.58 -0.51
N VAL A 25 5.14 -13.63 -0.88
CA VAL A 25 4.07 -12.94 -0.15
C VAL A 25 3.97 -13.46 1.29
N ALA A 26 4.02 -14.78 1.49
CA ALA A 26 3.97 -15.37 2.82
C ALA A 26 5.20 -15.04 3.66
N TYR A 27 6.38 -14.98 3.05
CA TYR A 27 7.62 -14.60 3.72
C TYR A 27 7.62 -13.11 4.08
N MET A 28 7.26 -12.22 3.14
CA MET A 28 7.04 -10.80 3.39
C MET A 28 6.12 -10.58 4.58
N ARG A 29 4.93 -11.21 4.62
CA ARG A 29 3.95 -11.04 5.70
C ARG A 29 4.55 -11.36 7.06
N ARG A 30 5.31 -12.46 7.16
CA ARG A 30 6.01 -12.86 8.40
C ARG A 30 7.05 -11.82 8.83
N ARG A 31 7.85 -11.30 7.90
CA ARG A 31 8.87 -10.29 8.19
C ARG A 31 8.27 -8.93 8.55
N ALA A 32 7.20 -8.52 7.86
CA ALA A 32 6.44 -7.31 8.17
C ALA A 32 5.79 -7.38 9.55
N TYR A 33 5.20 -8.53 9.91
CA TYR A 33 4.67 -8.76 11.26
C TYR A 33 5.76 -8.66 12.33
N ALA A 34 6.89 -9.35 12.15
CA ALA A 34 8.00 -9.29 13.09
C ALA A 34 8.56 -7.88 13.27
N LEU A 35 8.62 -7.09 12.20
CA LEU A 35 9.01 -5.67 12.27
C LEU A 35 7.99 -4.85 13.06
N ASN A 36 6.69 -5.02 12.77
CA ASN A 36 5.63 -4.30 13.45
C ASN A 36 5.64 -4.57 14.97
N GLN A 37 5.85 -5.81 15.39
CA GLN A 37 5.97 -6.17 16.81
C GLN A 37 7.15 -5.49 17.52
N ARG A 38 8.25 -5.21 16.79
CA ARG A 38 9.37 -4.44 17.35
C ARG A 38 9.02 -2.96 17.51
N LEU A 39 8.12 -2.44 16.67
CA LEU A 39 7.77 -1.02 16.64
C LEU A 39 6.59 -0.64 17.54
N ILE A 40 5.78 -1.62 17.98
CA ILE A 40 4.55 -1.36 18.73
C ILE A 40 4.79 -0.61 20.05
N ASN A 41 5.94 -0.82 20.69
CA ASN A 41 6.29 -0.17 21.97
C ASN A 41 6.94 1.20 21.82
N VAL A 42 7.29 1.61 20.59
CA VAL A 42 7.92 2.91 20.33
C VAL A 42 7.00 3.87 19.56
N LEU A 43 5.86 3.38 19.07
CA LEU A 43 4.90 4.18 18.32
C LEU A 43 3.60 4.33 19.10
N HIS A 44 3.21 5.57 19.40
CA HIS A 44 1.88 5.86 19.93
C HIS A 44 0.93 6.21 18.79
N ARG A 45 0.32 5.19 18.17
CA ARG A 45 -0.70 5.36 17.13
C ARG A 45 -2.09 5.12 17.72
N ARG A 46 -2.98 6.12 17.62
CA ARG A 46 -4.39 6.01 17.97
C ARG A 46 -5.22 6.17 16.72
N ASP A 47 -6.02 5.17 16.39
CA ASP A 47 -6.91 5.25 15.24
C ASP A 47 -8.14 6.11 15.55
N PHE A 48 -8.85 6.51 14.49
CA PHE A 48 -10.06 7.34 14.59
C PHE A 48 -11.16 6.70 15.44
N ASP A 49 -11.11 5.38 15.68
CA ASP A 49 -12.04 4.66 16.55
C ASP A 49 -12.15 5.26 17.97
N VAL A 50 -11.09 5.90 18.47
CA VAL A 50 -11.10 6.59 19.78
C VAL A 50 -12.10 7.76 19.81
N LEU A 51 -12.35 8.40 18.66
CA LEU A 51 -13.27 9.54 18.53
C LEU A 51 -14.68 9.13 18.09
N ARG A 52 -14.85 7.88 17.64
CA ARG A 52 -16.09 7.39 17.03
C ARG A 52 -17.28 7.39 17.99
N SER A 53 -17.05 7.26 19.30
CA SER A 53 -18.10 7.33 20.32
C SER A 53 -18.56 8.75 20.63
N PHE A 54 -17.81 9.77 20.20
CA PHE A 54 -18.05 11.18 20.54
C PHE A 54 -18.48 12.01 19.34
N LEU A 55 -18.26 11.52 18.12
CA LEU A 55 -18.56 12.23 16.89
C LEU A 55 -19.70 11.55 16.12
N PRO A 56 -20.49 12.32 15.35
CA PRO A 56 -21.42 11.76 14.37
C PRO A 56 -20.73 10.81 13.38
N PRO A 57 -21.47 9.88 12.75
CA PRO A 57 -20.90 8.93 11.80
C PRO A 57 -20.26 9.66 10.60
N LYS A 58 -19.03 9.25 10.25
CA LYS A 58 -18.33 9.70 9.04
C LYS A 58 -18.80 8.88 7.84
N PHE A 59 -19.26 9.56 6.80
CA PHE A 59 -19.61 8.93 5.51
C PHE A 59 -18.51 9.16 4.49
N GLU A 60 -17.95 8.09 3.93
CA GLU A 60 -16.92 8.14 2.90
C GLU A 60 -17.48 7.58 1.58
N TYR A 61 -17.38 8.38 0.51
CA TYR A 61 -17.88 8.01 -0.81
C TYR A 61 -16.75 7.99 -1.82
N ALA A 62 -16.60 6.88 -2.53
CA ALA A 62 -15.68 6.77 -3.67
C ALA A 62 -16.50 6.85 -4.96
N VAL A 63 -16.51 8.01 -5.61
CA VAL A 63 -17.24 8.22 -6.88
C VAL A 63 -16.33 7.85 -8.05
N LYS A 64 -16.74 6.85 -8.83
CA LYS A 64 -16.05 6.44 -10.06
C LYS A 64 -16.69 7.13 -11.24
N ILE A 65 -15.95 8.01 -11.91
CA ILE A 65 -16.42 8.77 -13.08
C ILE A 65 -15.72 8.24 -14.32
N LYS A 66 -16.46 8.06 -15.42
CA LYS A 66 -15.87 7.67 -16.71
C LYS A 66 -15.13 8.87 -17.30
N CYS A 67 -13.95 8.64 -17.85
CA CYS A 67 -13.24 9.65 -18.63
C CYS A 67 -14.07 10.04 -19.87
N THR A 68 -14.06 11.32 -20.23
CA THR A 68 -14.66 11.80 -21.48
C THR A 68 -13.94 11.19 -22.69
N PRO A 69 -14.56 11.15 -23.88
CA PRO A 69 -13.91 10.63 -25.08
C PRO A 69 -12.54 11.27 -25.35
N LEU A 70 -12.44 12.60 -25.20
CA LEU A 70 -11.18 13.34 -25.35
C LEU A 70 -10.12 12.91 -24.33
N GLN A 71 -10.49 12.77 -23.05
CA GLN A 71 -9.56 12.31 -22.01
C GLN A 71 -9.03 10.89 -22.30
N GLN A 72 -9.87 10.02 -22.84
CA GLN A 72 -9.44 8.67 -23.23
C GLN A 72 -8.47 8.70 -24.42
N GLU A 73 -8.73 9.56 -25.41
CA GLU A 73 -7.85 9.74 -26.57
C GLU A 73 -6.48 10.28 -26.16
N LEU A 74 -6.45 11.39 -25.41
CA LEU A 74 -5.20 11.98 -24.92
C LEU A 74 -4.39 10.98 -24.09
N TYR A 75 -5.05 10.21 -23.22
CA TYR A 75 -4.38 9.19 -22.42
C TYR A 75 -3.82 8.05 -23.26
N ARG A 76 -4.56 7.58 -24.27
CA ARG A 76 -4.06 6.56 -25.22
C ARG A 76 -2.84 7.07 -25.98
N THR A 77 -2.89 8.29 -26.51
CA THR A 77 -1.77 8.91 -27.23
C THR A 77 -0.55 9.04 -26.34
N TYR A 78 -0.72 9.50 -25.10
CA TYR A 78 0.36 9.55 -24.11
C TYR A 78 1.02 8.18 -23.88
N LEU A 79 0.21 7.13 -23.66
CA LEU A 79 0.73 5.78 -23.45
C LEU A 79 1.43 5.20 -24.69
N LEU A 80 1.00 5.57 -25.89
CA LEU A 80 1.67 5.18 -27.13
C LEU A 80 3.03 5.87 -27.26
N ILE A 81 3.12 7.17 -26.99
CA ILE A 81 4.37 7.93 -27.04
C ILE A 81 5.39 7.38 -26.03
N GLN A 82 4.98 7.09 -24.80
CA GLN A 82 5.88 6.56 -23.75
C GLN A 82 6.45 5.16 -24.03
N LYS A 83 5.87 4.42 -24.97
CA LYS A 83 6.36 3.09 -25.36
C LYS A 83 7.48 3.12 -26.41
N TYR A 84 7.76 4.29 -26.99
CA TYR A 84 8.87 4.54 -27.92
C TYR A 84 9.92 5.43 -27.26
#